data_AF-A0ABC9WEY4-F1
#
_entry.id   AF-A0ABC9WEY4-F1
#
_cell.length_a   1.000
_cell.length_b   1.000
_cell.length_c   1.000
_cell.angle_alpha   90.00
_cell.angle_beta   90.00
_cell.angle_gamma   90.00
#
_symmetry.space_group_name_H-M   'P 1'
#
loop_
_entity.id
_entity.type
_entity.pdbx_description
1 polymer ?
#
loop_
_entity_poly.entity_id
_entity_poly.type
_entity_poly.pdbx_seq_one_letter_code
_entity_poly.pdbx_strand_id
1 'polypeptide(L)'
;MGDFNHPNICWRDNAAECKQSRKFLECVDDNFLLQVIEEPMRRGAMLDLILTNKEGLVGDVKLKGSLGCSDHKMVEFRILRAVRRAQAHYPGLQESRL
;
A
#
# COMPACT_ATOMS: atom_id res chain seq x y z
N MET A 1 1.14 -5.77 -6.62
CA MET A 1 0.47 -4.91 -7.61
C MET A 1 -0.20 -5.83 -8.61
N GLY A 2 -1.45 -5.57 -8.98
CA GLY A 2 -2.15 -6.34 -10.00
C GLY A 2 -3.55 -5.78 -10.27
N ASP A 3 -4.18 -6.26 -11.34
CA ASP A 3 -5.58 -6.02 -11.65
C ASP A 3 -6.44 -7.09 -10.98
N PHE A 4 -7.24 -6.69 -9.98
CA PHE A 4 -8.04 -7.62 -9.19
C PHE A 4 -9.46 -7.81 -9.74
N ASN A 5 -9.93 -6.94 -10.66
CA ASN A 5 -11.24 -7.05 -11.32
C ASN A 5 -12.43 -7.32 -10.37
N HIS A 6 -12.45 -6.68 -9.20
CA HIS A 6 -13.60 -6.71 -8.29
C HIS A 6 -14.34 -5.36 -8.25
N PRO A 7 -15.21 -5.06 -9.24
CA PRO A 7 -15.93 -3.79 -9.32
C PRO A 7 -17.00 -3.60 -8.23
N ASN A 8 -17.43 -4.69 -7.61
CA ASN A 8 -18.43 -4.67 -6.52
C ASN A 8 -17.80 -4.38 -5.15
N ILE A 9 -16.51 -3.99 -5.12
CA ILE A 9 -15.80 -3.53 -3.93
C ILE A 9 -15.67 -2.02 -4.02
N CYS A 10 -16.17 -1.31 -3.02
CA CYS A 10 -15.76 0.06 -2.77
C CYS A 10 -14.41 0.05 -2.08
N TRP A 11 -13.32 0.17 -2.84
CA TRP A 11 -11.96 0.14 -2.31
C TRP A 11 -11.62 1.33 -1.41
N ARG A 12 -12.31 2.46 -1.58
CA ARG A 12 -12.16 3.63 -0.72
C ARG A 12 -12.65 3.35 0.70
N ASP A 13 -13.81 2.70 0.81
CA ASP A 13 -14.49 2.46 2.08
C ASP A 13 -14.25 1.03 2.61
N ASN A 14 -13.43 0.24 1.90
CA ASN A 14 -13.20 -1.17 2.14
C ASN A 14 -14.50 -1.98 2.35
N ALA A 15 -15.49 -1.71 1.50
CA ALA A 15 -16.83 -2.28 1.61
C ALA A 15 -17.18 -3.11 0.37
N ALA A 16 -17.95 -4.19 0.56
CA ALA A 16 -18.35 -5.08 -0.51
C ALA A 16 -19.80 -5.55 -0.35
N GLU A 17 -20.56 -5.51 -1.43
CA GLU A 17 -21.98 -5.89 -1.42
C GLU A 17 -22.16 -7.41 -1.56
N CYS A 18 -21.38 -8.04 -2.44
CA CYS A 18 -21.54 -9.46 -2.74
C CYS A 18 -20.66 -10.35 -1.84
N LYS A 19 -21.10 -11.60 -1.62
CA LYS A 19 -20.40 -12.57 -0.75
C LYS A 19 -18.96 -12.84 -1.21
N GLN A 20 -18.72 -12.94 -2.51
CA GLN A 20 -17.38 -13.22 -3.03
C GLN A 20 -16.42 -12.07 -2.78
N SER A 21 -16.87 -10.84 -3.01
CA SER A 21 -16.08 -9.64 -2.72
C SER A 21 -15.82 -9.46 -1.23
N ARG A 22 -16.79 -9.77 -0.36
CA ARG A 22 -16.57 -9.78 1.10
C ARG A 22 -15.51 -10.77 1.53
N LYS A 23 -15.55 -12.00 1.01
CA LYS A 23 -14.49 -13.00 1.26
C LYS A 23 -13.10 -12.53 0.81
N PHE A 24 -13.03 -11.79 -0.29
CA PHE A 24 -11.78 -11.21 -0.74
C PHE A 24 -11.27 -10.17 0.27
N LEU A 25 -12.15 -9.28 0.75
CA LEU A 25 -11.79 -8.29 1.76
C LEU A 25 -11.39 -8.92 3.10
N GLU A 26 -12.10 -9.96 3.54
CA GLU A 26 -11.74 -10.77 4.71
C GLU A 26 -10.31 -11.34 4.55
N CYS A 27 -9.98 -11.87 3.37
CA CYS A 27 -8.62 -12.36 3.09
C CYS A 27 -7.58 -11.23 3.12
N VAL A 28 -7.90 -10.04 2.59
CA VAL A 28 -6.99 -8.88 2.67
C VAL A 28 -6.72 -8.50 4.12
N ASP A 29 -7.77 -8.44 4.95
CA ASP A 29 -7.68 -8.08 6.37
C ASP A 29 -6.95 -9.14 7.21
N ASP A 30 -7.29 -10.42 7.05
CA ASP A 30 -6.64 -11.55 7.73
C ASP A 30 -5.13 -11.63 7.45
N ASN A 31 -4.69 -11.13 6.29
CA ASN A 31 -3.28 -11.09 5.89
C ASN A 31 -2.60 -9.75 6.21
N PHE A 32 -3.27 -8.85 6.94
CA PHE A 32 -2.79 -7.51 7.30
C PHE A 32 -2.36 -6.68 6.08
N LEU A 33 -3.06 -6.86 4.95
CA LEU A 33 -2.76 -6.17 3.71
C LEU A 33 -3.47 -4.82 3.67
N LEU A 34 -2.71 -3.78 3.36
CA LEU A 34 -3.17 -2.41 3.22
C LEU A 34 -3.14 -2.01 1.75
N GLN A 35 -4.20 -1.35 1.30
CA GLN A 35 -4.23 -0.74 -0.01
C GLN A 35 -3.52 0.61 -0.01
N VAL A 36 -2.62 0.80 -0.97
CA VAL A 36 -1.80 2.02 -1.10
C VAL A 36 -2.39 3.02 -2.12
N ILE A 37 -3.24 2.58 -3.04
CA ILE A 37 -3.80 3.47 -4.07
C ILE A 37 -5.08 4.14 -3.56
N GLU A 38 -5.15 5.47 -3.69
CA GLU A 38 -6.28 6.30 -3.27
C GLU A 38 -7.14 6.82 -4.46
N GLU A 39 -6.60 6.77 -5.68
CA GLU A 39 -7.24 7.32 -6.88
C GLU A 39 -7.55 6.25 -7.95
N PRO A 40 -8.64 6.40 -8.73
CA PRO A 40 -8.98 5.46 -9.79
C PRO A 40 -7.97 5.38 -10.95
N MET A 41 -7.69 4.15 -11.38
CA MET A 41 -6.68 3.85 -12.40
C MET A 41 -7.27 3.40 -13.74
N ARG A 42 -8.54 3.02 -13.76
CA ARG A 42 -9.20 2.52 -14.98
C ARG A 42 -10.57 3.14 -15.16
N ARG A 43 -10.70 4.11 -16.07
CA ARG A 43 -11.97 4.77 -16.42
C ARG A 43 -12.80 5.24 -15.21
N GLY A 44 -12.16 5.69 -14.12
CA GLY A 44 -12.85 6.13 -12.90
C GLY A 44 -13.11 5.03 -11.87
N ALA A 45 -12.73 3.78 -12.15
CA ALA A 45 -12.75 2.67 -11.19
C ALA A 45 -11.36 2.37 -10.60
N MET A 46 -11.34 1.92 -9.35
CA MET A 46 -10.17 1.36 -8.67
C MET A 46 -10.23 -0.16 -8.82
N LEU A 47 -9.56 -0.73 -9.82
CA LEU A 47 -9.57 -2.18 -10.06
C LEU A 47 -8.17 -2.76 -10.01
N ASP A 48 -7.17 -2.00 -10.45
CA ASP A 48 -5.78 -2.26 -10.14
C ASP A 48 -5.50 -1.83 -8.69
N LEU A 49 -4.68 -2.59 -7.96
CA LEU A 49 -4.35 -2.30 -6.57
C LEU A 49 -2.87 -2.55 -6.31
N ILE A 50 -2.35 -1.81 -5.34
CA ILE A 50 -1.09 -2.11 -4.67
C ILE A 50 -1.45 -2.43 -3.22
N LEU A 51 -1.24 -3.69 -2.85
CA LEU A 51 -1.38 -4.18 -1.48
C LEU A 51 -0.01 -4.31 -0.83
N THR A 52 0.11 -3.94 0.44
CA THR A 52 1.33 -4.10 1.24
C THR A 52 1.00 -4.50 2.67
N ASN A 53 1.80 -5.37 3.28
CA ASN A 53 1.64 -5.74 4.69
C ASN A 53 2.42 -4.82 5.65
N LYS A 54 3.04 -3.76 5.12
CA LYS A 54 3.90 -2.88 5.91
C LYS A 54 3.67 -1.43 5.52
N GLU A 55 3.17 -0.65 6.46
CA GLU A 55 3.02 0.78 6.31
C GLU A 55 4.37 1.46 6.00
N GLY A 56 4.34 2.42 5.07
CA GLY A 56 5.52 3.15 4.63
C GLY A 56 6.52 2.33 3.79
N LEU A 57 6.23 1.06 3.44
CA LEU A 57 7.05 0.29 2.51
C LEU A 57 6.95 0.83 1.08
N VAL A 58 5.76 1.26 0.68
CA VAL A 58 5.49 1.85 -0.63
C VAL A 58 5.31 3.35 -0.44
N GLY A 59 6.07 4.15 -1.18
CA GLY A 59 6.01 5.61 -1.13
C GLY A 59 6.12 6.24 -2.51
N ASP A 60 6.00 7.57 -2.57
CA ASP A 60 6.07 8.36 -3.81
C ASP A 60 5.16 7.84 -4.95
N VAL A 61 3.94 7.42 -4.59
CA VAL A 61 2.96 6.85 -5.52
C VAL A 61 2.40 7.96 -6.41
N LYS A 62 2.48 7.77 -7.72
CA LYS A 62 2.05 8.72 -8.74
C LYS A 62 1.30 8.00 -9.84
N LEU A 63 0.11 8.50 -10.16
CA LEU A 63 -0.60 8.11 -11.38
C LEU A 63 -0.10 8.93 -12.56
N LYS A 64 0.09 8.25 -13.68
CA LYS A 64 0.44 8.83 -14.98
C LYS A 64 -0.68 8.61 -15.99
N GLY A 65 -0.49 9.13 -17.20
CA GLY A 65 -1.35 8.82 -18.33
C GLY A 65 -1.37 7.32 -18.66
N SER A 66 -2.26 6.95 -19.57
CA SER A 66 -2.27 5.61 -20.14
C SER A 66 -1.06 5.37 -21.04
N LEU A 67 -0.64 4.11 -21.13
CA LEU A 67 0.34 3.70 -22.12
C LEU A 67 -0.37 3.35 -23.43
N GLY A 68 -0.14 4.15 -24.47
CA GLY A 68 -0.82 3.99 -25.76
C GLY A 68 -2.34 4.13 -25.63
N CYS A 69 -3.07 3.18 -26.22
CA CYS A 69 -4.53 3.13 -26.18
C CYS A 69 -5.09 2.35 -24.97
N SER A 70 -4.25 1.98 -23.99
CA SER A 70 -4.73 1.29 -22.78
C SER A 70 -5.72 2.15 -22.02
N ASP A 71 -6.74 1.53 -21.44
CA ASP A 71 -7.65 2.17 -20.50
C ASP A 71 -7.13 2.17 -19.05
N HIS A 72 -5.97 1.55 -18.79
CA HIS A 72 -5.28 1.56 -17.51
C HIS A 72 -4.27 2.73 -17.47
N LYS A 73 -4.29 3.48 -16.37
CA LYS A 73 -3.27 4.47 -16.03
C LYS A 73 -2.00 3.76 -15.57
N MET A 74 -0.84 4.30 -15.95
CA MET A 74 0.42 3.83 -15.41
C MET A 74 0.60 4.30 -13.96
N VAL A 75 1.17 3.45 -13.12
CA VAL A 75 1.51 3.77 -11.72
C VAL A 75 3.02 3.77 -11.57
N GLU A 76 3.57 4.87 -11.06
CA GLU A 76 4.95 4.94 -10.59
C GLU A 76 4.94 4.97 -9.07
N PHE A 77 5.79 4.18 -8.42
CA PHE A 77 5.96 4.19 -6.97
C PHE A 77 7.37 3.74 -6.61
N ARG A 78 7.76 3.95 -5.35
CA ARG A 78 9.03 3.49 -4.79
C ARG A 78 8.80 2.46 -3.70
N ILE A 79 9.63 1.43 -3.69
CA ILE A 79 9.74 0.49 -2.57
C ILE A 79 10.86 1.00 -1.66
N LEU A 80 10.48 1.46 -0.47
CA LEU A 80 11.37 2.06 0.50
C LEU A 80 12.00 0.97 1.39
N ARG A 81 13.28 1.11 1.71
CA ARG A 81 13.94 0.23 2.67
C ARG A 81 14.08 0.93 4.01
N ALA A 82 13.72 0.24 5.10
CA ALA A 82 14.01 0.74 6.44
C ALA A 82 15.53 0.83 6.66
N VAL A 83 16.02 2.02 6.97
CA VAL A 83 17.40 2.22 7.42
C VAL A 83 17.42 2.04 8.93
N ARG A 84 18.06 0.97 9.43
CA ARG A 84 18.29 0.85 10.87
C ARG A 84 19.31 1.92 11.25
N ARG A 85 18.93 2.87 12.11
CA ARG A 85 19.91 3.72 12.80
C ARG A 85 20.66 2.83 13.77
N ALA A 86 21.96 2.64 13.57
CA ALA A 86 22.80 2.05 14.61
C ALA A 86 22.79 3.00 15.80
N GLN A 87 22.32 2.55 16.96
CA GLN A 87 22.54 3.31 18.19
C GLN A 87 24.03 3.25 18.50
N ALA A 88 24.71 4.39 18.45
CA ALA A 88 26.02 4.51 19.06
C ALA A 88 25.82 4.45 20.57
N HIS A 89 26.17 3.31 21.18
CA HIS A 89 26.23 3.17 22.62
C HIS A 89 27.41 4.01 23.12
N TYR A 90 27.13 5.16 23.75
CA TYR A 90 28.11 5.86 24.56
C TYR A 90 28.02 5.31 25.99
N PRO A 91 29.00 4.54 26.49
CA PRO A 91 29.06 4.21 27.91
C PRO A 91 29.37 5.50 28.68
N GLY A 92 28.42 5.95 29.50
CA GLY A 92 28.59 7.12 30.35
C GLY A 92 29.71 6.91 31.36
N LEU A 93 30.64 7.87 31.43
CA LEU A 93 31.61 8.01 32.51
C LEU A 93 30.86 8.08 33.85
N GLN A 94 31.12 7.12 34.74
CA GLN A 94 30.68 7.18 36.12
C GLN A 94 31.67 8.06 36.88
N GLU A 95 31.32 9.33 37.08
CA GLU A 95 32.08 10.23 37.95
C GLU A 95 31.73 9.89 39.41
N SER A 96 32.70 9.35 40.13
CA SER A 96 32.63 9.02 41.55
C SER A 96 32.55 10.30 42.39
N ARG A 97 31.45 10.53 43.10
CA ARG A 97 31.38 11.49 44.21
C ARG A 97 31.91 10.83 45.48
N LEU A 98 32.97 11.43 46.04
CA LEU A 98 33.28 11.39 47.48
C LEU A 98 32.33 12.33 48.23
#